data_AF-A0A3N5QWN9-F1
#
_entry.id   AF-A0A3N5QWN9-F1
#
_cell.length_a   1.000
_cell.length_b   1.000
_cell.length_c   1.000
_cell.angle_alpha   90.00
_cell.angle_beta   90.00
_cell.angle_gamma   90.00
#
_symmetry.space_group_name_H-M   'P 1'
#
loop_
_entity.id
_entity.type
_entity.pdbx_description
1 polymer ?
#
loop_
_entity_poly.entity_id
_entity_poly.type
_entity_poly.pdbx_seq_one_letter_code
_entity_poly.pdbx_strand_id
1 'polypeptide(L)' 'MLTVFANISFAAGDLKLKLMDAVKAGNVAEVKTLLEKGADVNAKDNQGMTALTLAAANGDTEIVKMLLEKRI' A
#
# COMPACT_ATOMS: atom_id res chain seq x y z
N MET A 1 -6.69 -33.03 9.28
CA MET A 1 -7.68 -32.33 10.13
C MET A 1 -7.61 -30.86 9.75
N LEU A 2 -8.60 -30.38 8.99
CA LEU A 2 -8.61 -29.03 8.41
C LEU A 2 -8.65 -27.97 9.52
N THR A 3 -7.65 -27.10 9.61
CA THR A 3 -7.84 -25.77 10.17
C THR A 3 -8.42 -24.86 9.09
N VAL A 4 -9.72 -24.98 8.91
CA VAL A 4 -10.59 -24.05 8.17
C VAL A 4 -10.75 -22.77 8.97
N PHE A 5 -9.79 -21.84 8.88
CA PHE A 5 -9.97 -20.46 9.36
C PHE A 5 -9.18 -19.41 8.55
N ALA A 6 -8.78 -19.70 7.32
CA ALA A 6 -8.16 -18.69 6.45
C ALA A 6 -9.14 -18.15 5.40
N ASN A 7 -10.36 -17.81 5.83
CA ASN A 7 -11.23 -16.92 5.04
C ASN A 7 -11.36 -15.55 5.74
N ILE A 8 -10.26 -15.08 6.31
CA ILE A 8 -10.12 -13.78 6.95
C ILE A 8 -9.50 -12.84 5.90
N SER A 9 -10.36 -12.11 5.18
CA SER A 9 -10.05 -10.87 4.43
C SER A 9 -8.77 -10.82 3.57
N PHE A 10 -8.45 -11.88 2.82
CA PHE A 10 -7.17 -11.98 2.09
C PHE A 10 -6.90 -10.82 1.12
N ALA A 11 -7.95 -10.21 0.52
CA ALA A 11 -7.79 -9.14 -0.47
C ALA A 11 -7.28 -7.81 0.10
N ALA A 12 -7.71 -7.40 1.30
CA ALA A 12 -7.34 -6.11 1.87
C ALA A 12 -5.90 -6.11 2.43
N GLY A 13 -5.48 -7.22 3.05
CA GLY A 13 -4.10 -7.40 3.52
C GLY A 13 -3.10 -7.50 2.36
N ASP A 14 -3.51 -8.15 1.26
CA ASP A 14 -2.69 -8.32 0.05
C ASP A 14 -2.46 -6.99 -0.69
N LEU A 15 -3.49 -6.15 -0.84
CA LEU A 15 -3.35 -4.85 -1.51
C LEU A 15 -2.46 -3.86 -0.75
N LYS A 16 -2.49 -3.87 0.59
CA LYS A 16 -1.59 -3.06 1.42
C LYS A 16 -0.12 -3.41 1.16
N LEU A 17 0.21 -4.71 1.25
CA LEU A 17 1.59 -5.16 1.11
C LEU A 17 2.10 -4.81 -0.29
N LYS A 18 1.29 -5.08 -1.31
CA LYS A 18 1.56 -4.69 -2.70
C LYS A 18 1.78 -3.19 -2.87
N LEU A 19 0.98 -2.36 -2.21
CA LEU A 19 1.15 -0.90 -2.27
C LEU A 19 2.50 -0.49 -1.68
N MET A 20 2.88 -1.07 -0.54
CA MET A 20 4.16 -0.77 0.09
C MET A 20 5.35 -1.22 -0.77
N ASP A 21 5.27 -2.39 -1.39
CA ASP A 21 6.32 -2.89 -2.28
C ASP A 21 6.44 -2.04 -3.55
N ALA A 22 5.31 -1.66 -4.16
CA ALA A 22 5.29 -0.75 -5.31
C ALA A 22 5.87 0.63 -4.99
N VAL A 23 5.58 1.17 -3.79
CA VAL A 23 6.17 2.44 -3.32
C VAL A 23 7.67 2.29 -3.09
N LYS A 24 8.13 1.22 -2.44
CA LYS A 24 9.57 0.98 -2.21
C LYS A 24 10.34 0.86 -3.52
N ALA A 25 9.70 0.29 -4.55
CA ALA A 25 10.27 0.16 -5.89
C ALA A 25 10.19 1.45 -6.72
N GLY A 26 9.50 2.50 -6.25
CA GLY A 26 9.26 3.72 -7.04
C GLY A 26 8.33 3.50 -8.24
N ASN A 27 7.54 2.41 -8.26
CA ASN A 27 6.72 2.04 -9.42
C ASN A 27 5.39 2.82 -9.43
N VAL A 28 5.42 4.02 -9.99
CA VAL A 28 4.27 4.94 -10.12
C VAL A 28 3.02 4.26 -10.71
N ALA A 29 3.18 3.48 -11.78
CA ALA A 29 2.05 2.86 -12.48
C ALA A 29 1.34 1.80 -11.63
N GLU A 30 2.11 1.02 -10.88
CA GLU A 30 1.58 0.00 -9.99
C GLU A 30 0.94 0.63 -8.75
N VAL A 31 1.55 1.67 -8.18
CA VAL A 31 0.95 2.47 -7.11
C VAL A 31 -0.43 2.98 -7.54
N LYS A 32 -0.54 3.60 -8.71
CA LYS A 32 -1.82 4.10 -9.23
C LYS A 32 -2.87 2.99 -9.34
N THR A 33 -2.50 1.84 -9.93
CA THR A 33 -3.39 0.69 -10.11
C THR A 33 -3.90 0.14 -8.77
N LEU A 34 -3.03 0.07 -7.76
CA LEU A 34 -3.39 -0.43 -6.43
C LEU A 34 -4.31 0.55 -5.70
N LEU A 35 -4.06 1.85 -5.84
CA LEU A 35 -4.95 2.90 -5.30
C LEU A 35 -6.34 2.87 -5.94
N GLU A 36 -6.44 2.62 -7.25
CA GLU A 36 -7.72 2.44 -7.95
C GLU A 36 -8.47 1.19 -7.49
N LYS A 37 -7.74 0.14 -7.08
CA LYS A 37 -8.31 -1.09 -6.47
C LYS A 37 -8.73 -0.91 -5.00
N GLY A 38 -8.56 0.28 -4.43
CA GLY A 38 -8.93 0.57 -3.05
C GLY A 38 -7.90 0.11 -2.02
N ALA A 39 -6.61 0.07 -2.37
CA ALA A 39 -5.56 -0.18 -1.39
C ALA A 39 -5.61 0.86 -0.26
N ASP A 40 -5.52 0.39 0.99
CA ASP A 40 -5.53 1.24 2.17
C ASP A 40 -4.21 2.02 2.29
N VAL A 41 -4.27 3.31 1.99
CA VAL A 41 -3.15 4.26 2.09
C VAL A 41 -2.70 4.56 3.52
N ASN A 42 -3.52 4.25 4.52
CA ASN A 42 -3.25 4.50 5.94
C ASN A 42 -2.69 3.26 6.64
N ALA A 43 -2.67 2.12 5.96
CA ALA A 43 -2.14 0.90 6.50
C ALA A 43 -0.66 1.03 6.87
N LYS A 44 -0.27 0.40 7.98
CA LYS A 44 1.08 0.44 8.54
C LYS A 44 1.78 -0.91 8.48
N ASP A 45 3.03 -0.98 8.05
CA ASP A 45 3.82 -2.21 8.10
C ASP A 45 4.15 -2.61 9.56
N ASN A 46 4.91 -3.70 9.72
CA ASN A 46 5.32 -4.18 11.05
C ASN A 46 6.25 -3.20 11.80
N GLN A 47 6.79 -2.19 11.11
CA GLN A 47 7.61 -1.12 11.68
C GLN A 47 6.79 0.16 11.92
N GLY A 48 5.48 0.14 11.66
CA GLY A 48 4.61 1.31 11.79
C GLY A 48 4.66 2.28 10.60
N MET A 49 5.35 1.92 9.52
CA MET A 49 5.54 2.75 8.33
C MET A 49 4.31 2.65 7.41
N THR A 50 3.88 3.79 6.89
CA THR A 50 2.86 3.87 5.84
C THR A 50 3.49 3.95 4.45
N ALA A 51 2.68 3.74 3.41
CA ALA A 51 3.07 4.04 2.03
C ALA A 51 3.62 5.48 1.88
N LEU A 52 3.01 6.46 2.55
CA LEU A 52 3.43 7.86 2.47
C LEU A 52 4.81 8.09 3.08
N THR A 53 5.10 7.48 4.23
CA THR A 53 6.43 7.60 4.87
C THR A 53 7.52 6.94 4.05
N LEU A 54 7.22 5.83 3.36
CA LEU A 54 8.17 5.17 2.46
C LEU A 54 8.46 6.04 1.23
N ALA A 55 7.43 6.57 0.59
CA ALA A 55 7.58 7.47 -0.57
C ALA A 55 8.36 8.75 -0.21
N ALA A 56 8.08 9.33 0.97
CA ALA A 56 8.80 10.49 1.46
C ALA A 56 10.28 10.20 1.77
N ALA A 57 10.58 9.02 2.34
CA ALA A 57 11.95 8.60 2.62
C ALA A 57 12.77 8.36 1.32
N ASN A 58 12.10 7.89 0.25
CA ASN A 58 12.71 7.72 -1.06
C ASN A 58 12.86 9.03 -1.85
N GLY A 59 12.15 10.10 -1.47
CA GLY A 59 12.10 11.36 -2.24
C GLY A 59 11.17 11.30 -3.46
N ASP A 60 10.29 10.29 -3.54
CA ASP A 60 9.40 10.05 -4.69
C ASP A 60 8.20 11.01 -4.66
N THR A 61 8.44 12.26 -5.04
CA THR A 61 7.44 13.35 -5.01
C THR A 61 6.15 13.05 -5.76
N GLU A 62 6.22 12.32 -6.87
CA GLU A 62 5.04 11.90 -7.65
C GLU A 62 4.17 10.91 -6.87
N ILE A 63 4.79 9.91 -6.24
CA ILE A 63 4.11 8.91 -5.41
C ILE A 63 3.51 9.57 -4.16
N VAL A 64 4.24 10.49 -3.53
CA VAL A 64 3.74 11.30 -2.42
C VAL A 64 2.46 12.03 -2.82
N LYS A 65 2.45 12.69 -3.99
CA LYS A 65 1.28 13.42 -4.48
C LYS A 65 0.09 12.48 -4.70
N MET A 66 0.28 11.35 -5.38
CA MET A 66 -0.80 10.36 -5.59
C MET A 66 -1.41 9.84 -4.28
N LEU A 67 -0.56 9.54 -3.29
CA LEU A 67 -1.00 9.05 -1.99
C LEU A 67 -1.77 10.13 -1.20
N LEU A 68 -1.39 11.40 -1.32
CA LEU A 68 -2.11 12.52 -0.70
C LEU A 68 -3.46 12.78 -1.37
N GLU A 69 -3.54 12.71 -2.70
CA GLU A 69 -4.79 12.88 -3.46
C GLU A 69 -5.85 11.83 -3.10
N LYS A 70 -5.42 10.62 -2.70
CA LYS A 70 -6.33 9.53 -2.27
C LYS A 70 -6.70 9.57 -0.78
N ARG A 71 -6.12 10.49 0.01
CA ARG A 71 -6.39 10.63 1.46
C ARG A 71 -7.50 11.65 1.77
N ILE A 72 -8.11 12.27 0.77
CA ILE A 72 -9.15 13.32 0.90
C ILE A 72 -10.53 12.74 0.64
#